data_AF-A0A813IKE3-F1
#
_entry.id   AF-A0A813IKE3-F1
#
_cell.length_a   1.000
_cell.length_b   1.000
_cell.length_c   1.000
_cell.angle_alpha   90.00
_cell.angle_beta   90.00
_cell.angle_gamma   90.00
#
_symmetry.space_group_name_H-M   'P 1'
#
loop_
_entity.id
_entity.type
_entity.pdbx_description
1 polymer ?
#
loop_
_entity_poly.entity_id
_entity_poly.type
_entity_poly.pdbx_seq_one_letter_code
_entity_poly.pdbx_strand_id
1 'polypeptide(L)'
;KLAMNATRVRHLENALGLFEQTRRTETPFLPLDLFLRRYFQAHTFLDSKDRAWISDKTYELHRWRGLIDHLTPQPHNWVNRMRTFFMSDRWRSQTQNRKLPHHVRCSFPQSLFTRLDDSKGTKVALEVC
;
A
#
# COMPACT_ATOMS: atom_id res chain seq x y z
N LYS A 1 6.04 15.11 -15.29
CA LYS A 1 4.89 14.29 -14.84
C LYS A 1 4.42 13.45 -16.02
N LEU A 2 4.75 12.15 -16.05
CA LEU A 2 4.17 11.23 -17.03
C LEU A 2 2.66 11.20 -16.80
N ALA A 3 1.87 11.49 -17.83
CA ALA A 3 0.42 11.38 -17.76
C ALA A 3 0.05 9.96 -17.29
N MET A 4 -0.72 9.87 -16.20
CA MET A 4 -1.16 8.58 -15.68
C MET A 4 -2.00 7.86 -16.73
N ASN A 5 -1.57 6.69 -17.17
CA ASN A 5 -2.32 5.85 -18.10
C ASN A 5 -3.61 5.38 -17.39
N ALA A 6 -4.76 5.82 -17.88
CA ALA A 6 -6.07 5.53 -17.29
C ALA A 6 -6.35 4.03 -17.16
N THR A 7 -5.90 3.22 -18.12
CA THR A 7 -6.03 1.76 -18.09
C THR A 7 -5.26 1.18 -16.91
N ARG A 8 -4.00 1.60 -16.69
CA ARG A 8 -3.19 1.14 -15.56
C ARG A 8 -3.84 1.49 -14.22
N VAL A 9 -4.35 2.72 -14.09
CA VAL A 9 -4.98 3.20 -12.86
C VAL A 9 -6.23 2.39 -12.54
N ARG A 10 -7.08 2.14 -13.54
CA ARG A 10 -8.27 1.32 -13.37
C ARG A 10 -7.92 -0.11 -12.95
N HIS A 11 -6.91 -0.72 -13.57
CA HIS A 11 -6.48 -2.07 -13.18
C HIS A 11 -5.83 -2.14 -11.81
N LEU A 12 -5.12 -1.10 -11.39
CA LEU A 12 -4.58 -0.99 -10.04
C LEU A 12 -5.70 -0.92 -9.01
N GLU A 13 -6.70 -0.05 -9.22
CA GLU A 13 -7.86 0.06 -8.33
C GLU A 13 -8.61 -1.28 -8.21
N ASN A 14 -8.88 -1.92 -9.35
CA ASN A 14 -9.54 -3.22 -9.39
C ASN A 14 -8.73 -4.30 -8.67
N ALA A 15 -7.42 -4.36 -8.88
CA ALA A 15 -6.56 -5.34 -8.22
C ALA A 15 -6.56 -5.15 -6.69
N LEU A 16 -6.45 -3.91 -6.22
CA LEU A 16 -6.47 -3.57 -4.80
C LEU A 16 -7.82 -3.92 -4.14
N GLY A 17 -8.93 -3.56 -4.79
CA GLY A 17 -10.27 -3.86 -4.31
C GLY A 17 -10.54 -5.36 -4.26
N LEU A 18 -10.22 -6.08 -5.34
CA LEU A 18 -10.42 -7.52 -5.41
C LEU A 18 -9.54 -8.27 -4.41
N PHE A 19 -8.27 -7.86 -4.24
CA PHE A 19 -7.39 -8.47 -3.24
C PHE A 19 -7.95 -8.35 -1.81
N GLU A 20 -8.46 -7.17 -1.45
CA GLU A 20 -9.10 -6.98 -0.14
C GLU A 20 -10.35 -7.84 0.02
N GLN A 21 -11.15 -7.99 -1.04
CA GLN A 21 -12.33 -8.86 -1.02
C GLN A 21 -11.92 -10.32 -0.83
N THR A 22 -11.00 -10.84 -1.65
CA THR A 22 -10.44 -12.20 -1.55
C THR A 22 -9.91 -12.46 -0.14
N ARG A 23 -9.19 -11.51 0.46
CA ARG A 23 -8.70 -11.64 1.84
C ARG A 23 -9.78 -11.71 2.91
N ARG A 24 -11.02 -11.31 2.62
CA ARG A 24 -12.15 -11.42 3.56
C ARG A 24 -12.96 -12.69 3.35
N THR A 25 -13.02 -13.18 2.11
CA THR A 25 -13.94 -14.26 1.72
C THR A 25 -13.27 -15.61 1.55
N GLU A 26 -11.97 -15.67 1.24
CA GLU A 26 -11.26 -16.92 0.97
C GLU A 26 -10.42 -17.37 2.17
N THR A 27 -10.46 -18.68 2.44
CA THR A 27 -9.61 -19.35 3.45
C THR A 27 -8.95 -20.57 2.80
N PRO A 28 -7.61 -20.71 2.84
CA PRO A 28 -6.64 -19.80 3.45
C PRO A 28 -6.49 -18.49 2.67
N PHE A 29 -5.98 -17.44 3.33
CA PHE A 29 -5.70 -16.17 2.66
C PHE A 29 -4.69 -16.35 1.53
N LEU A 30 -4.98 -15.77 0.37
CA LEU A 30 -4.07 -15.78 -0.76
C LEU A 30 -2.95 -14.74 -0.55
N PRO A 31 -1.67 -15.12 -0.62
CA PRO A 31 -0.56 -14.17 -0.65
C PRO A 31 -0.66 -13.20 -1.83
N LEU A 32 -0.17 -11.97 -1.65
CA LEU A 32 -0.28 -10.90 -2.65
C LEU A 32 0.37 -11.28 -4.00
N ASP A 33 1.54 -11.94 -3.98
CA ASP A 33 2.20 -12.42 -5.20
C ASP A 33 1.34 -13.42 -5.99
N LEU A 34 0.76 -14.39 -5.28
CA LEU A 34 -0.10 -15.39 -5.90
C LEU A 34 -1.40 -14.77 -6.42
N PHE A 35 -1.94 -13.79 -5.69
CA PHE A 35 -3.07 -13.00 -6.16
C PHE A 35 -2.73 -12.25 -7.45
N LEU A 36 -1.64 -11.48 -7.48
CA LEU A 36 -1.23 -10.70 -8.65
C LEU A 36 -0.97 -11.59 -9.86
N ARG A 37 -0.33 -12.75 -9.64
CA ARG A 37 -0.17 -13.76 -10.70
C ARG A 37 -1.51 -14.20 -11.29
N ARG A 38 -2.49 -14.58 -10.45
CA ARG A 38 -3.83 -14.99 -10.90
C ARG A 38 -4.56 -13.83 -11.60
N TYR A 39 -4.45 -12.64 -11.05
CA TYR A 39 -5.03 -11.44 -11.64
C TYR A 39 -4.50 -11.20 -13.06
N PHE A 40 -3.18 -11.26 -13.27
CA PHE A 40 -2.61 -11.07 -14.61
C PHE A 40 -2.86 -12.25 -15.57
N GLN A 41 -3.04 -13.47 -15.05
CA GLN A 41 -3.48 -14.61 -15.86
C GLN A 41 -4.90 -14.41 -16.40
N ALA A 42 -5.78 -13.76 -15.64
CA ALA A 42 -7.13 -13.39 -16.08
C ALA A 42 -7.15 -12.15 -17.00
N HIS A 43 -6.08 -11.34 -17.00
CA HIS A 43 -5.98 -10.10 -17.76
C HIS A 43 -4.78 -10.15 -18.73
N THR A 44 -4.83 -11.09 -19.68
CA THR A 44 -3.71 -11.40 -20.59
C THR A 44 -3.31 -10.26 -21.51
N PHE A 45 -4.22 -9.32 -21.80
CA PHE A 45 -3.98 -8.13 -22.62
C PHE A 45 -3.05 -7.10 -21.98
N LEU A 46 -2.82 -7.17 -20.66
CA LEU A 46 -1.83 -6.33 -20.00
C LEU A 46 -0.43 -6.80 -20.40
N ASP A 47 0.39 -5.89 -20.92
CA ASP A 47 1.77 -6.20 -21.27
C ASP A 47 2.68 -6.28 -20.04
N SER A 48 3.95 -6.62 -20.25
CA SER A 48 4.92 -6.73 -19.15
C SER A 48 5.16 -5.42 -18.41
N LYS A 49 5.10 -4.27 -19.09
CA LYS A 49 5.32 -2.94 -18.50
C LYS A 49 4.13 -2.53 -17.63
N ASP A 50 2.92 -2.83 -18.06
CA ASP A 50 1.69 -2.60 -17.31
C ASP A 50 1.66 -3.47 -16.05
N ARG A 51 1.95 -4.76 -16.18
CA ARG A 51 2.02 -5.70 -15.04
C ARG A 51 3.06 -5.27 -14.02
N ALA A 52 4.25 -4.87 -14.47
CA ALA A 52 5.31 -4.38 -13.60
C ALA A 52 4.86 -3.12 -12.84
N TRP A 53 4.26 -2.16 -13.55
CA TRP A 53 3.77 -0.92 -12.94
C TRP A 53 2.65 -1.17 -11.92
N ILE A 54 1.67 -2.02 -12.26
CA ILE A 54 0.55 -2.36 -11.36
C ILE A 54 1.08 -3.08 -10.11
N SER A 55 2.01 -4.02 -10.29
CA SER A 55 2.60 -4.76 -9.17
C SER A 55 3.36 -3.82 -8.23
N ASP A 56 4.25 -2.98 -8.77
CA ASP A 56 5.00 -1.98 -8.02
C ASP A 56 4.07 -1.10 -7.19
N LYS A 57 3.02 -0.56 -7.81
CA LYS A 57 2.07 0.32 -7.12
C LYS A 57 1.19 -0.40 -6.11
N THR A 58 0.85 -1.66 -6.36
CA THR A 58 0.12 -2.49 -5.40
C THR A 58 0.96 -2.72 -4.14
N TYR A 59 2.23 -3.10 -4.30
CA TYR A 59 3.16 -3.28 -3.19
C TYR A 59 3.37 -1.99 -2.41
N GLU A 60 3.59 -0.89 -3.12
CA GLU A 60 3.86 0.39 -2.49
C GLU A 60 2.66 0.91 -1.69
N LEU A 61 1.44 0.80 -2.24
CA LEU A 61 0.22 1.19 -1.56
C LEU A 61 -0.07 0.32 -0.32
N HIS A 62 0.22 -0.98 -0.38
CA HIS A 62 0.07 -1.85 0.80
C HIS A 62 1.14 -1.58 1.86
N ARG A 63 2.39 -1.39 1.46
CA ARG A 63 3.51 -1.09 2.38
C ARG A 63 3.25 0.20 3.15
N TRP A 64 2.79 1.24 2.46
CA TRP A 64 2.58 2.57 3.04
C TRP A 64 1.14 2.84 3.48
N ARG A 65 0.29 1.80 3.52
CA ARG A 65 -1.14 1.94 3.80
C ARG A 65 -1.44 2.70 5.08
N GLY A 66 -0.74 2.41 6.18
CA GLY A 66 -0.98 3.05 7.47
C GLY A 66 -0.70 4.56 7.44
N LEU A 67 0.41 4.96 6.80
CA LEU A 67 0.74 6.37 6.61
C LEU A 67 -0.28 7.04 5.66
N ILE A 68 -0.61 6.39 4.55
CA ILE A 68 -1.56 6.91 3.56
C ILE A 68 -2.95 7.06 4.18
N ASP A 69 -3.41 6.09 4.96
CA ASP A 69 -4.69 6.14 5.68
C ASP A 69 -4.71 7.32 6.66
N HIS A 70 -3.61 7.58 7.38
CA HIS A 70 -3.52 8.74 8.28
C HIS A 70 -3.63 10.08 7.55
N LEU A 71 -3.16 10.16 6.31
CA LEU A 71 -3.18 11.38 5.48
C LEU A 71 -4.44 11.51 4.63
N THR A 72 -5.22 10.44 4.51
CA THR A 72 -6.38 10.37 3.63
C THR A 72 -7.64 10.75 4.41
N PRO A 73 -8.44 11.72 3.95
CA PRO A 73 -9.74 12.01 4.55
C PRO A 73 -10.66 10.77 4.51
N GLN A 74 -11.48 10.60 5.53
CA GLN A 74 -12.52 9.57 5.53
C GLN A 74 -13.52 9.80 4.38
N PRO A 75 -14.06 8.74 3.75
CA PRO A 75 -13.84 7.32 4.06
C PRO A 75 -12.53 6.75 3.49
N HIS A 76 -11.89 5.84 4.22
CA HIS A 76 -10.67 5.15 3.79
C HIS A 76 -10.97 4.03 2.76
N ASN A 77 -11.24 4.42 1.52
CA ASN A 77 -11.37 3.52 0.35
C ASN A 77 -10.18 3.66 -0.61
N TRP A 78 -10.05 2.74 -1.57
CA TRP A 78 -8.91 2.75 -2.51
C TRP A 78 -8.86 3.98 -3.39
N VAL A 79 -10.01 4.53 -3.82
CA VAL A 79 -10.07 5.77 -4.61
C VAL A 79 -9.40 6.92 -3.85
N ASN A 80 -9.77 7.12 -2.59
CA ASN A 80 -9.23 8.20 -1.76
C ASN A 80 -7.75 7.97 -1.42
N ARG A 81 -7.36 6.72 -1.10
CA ARG A 81 -5.94 6.35 -0.88
C ARG A 81 -5.09 6.63 -2.12
N MET A 82 -5.55 6.20 -3.29
CA MET A 82 -4.87 6.40 -4.57
C MET A 82 -4.79 7.89 -4.90
N ARG A 83 -5.82 8.67 -4.61
CA ARG A 83 -5.76 10.13 -4.75
C ARG A 83 -4.64 10.73 -3.89
N THR A 84 -4.58 10.40 -2.60
CA THR A 84 -3.49 10.85 -1.71
C THR A 84 -2.12 10.42 -2.23
N PHE A 85 -2.01 9.18 -2.70
CA PHE A 85 -0.78 8.57 -3.17
C PHE A 85 -0.24 9.18 -4.48
N PHE A 86 -1.11 9.40 -5.47
CA PHE A 86 -0.73 9.87 -6.80
C PHE A 86 -0.76 11.40 -6.96
N MET A 87 -1.48 12.13 -6.09
CA MET A 87 -1.58 13.59 -6.20
C MET A 87 -0.22 14.27 -6.09
N SER A 88 0.65 13.77 -5.20
CA SER A 88 2.04 14.21 -5.07
C SER A 88 2.85 13.25 -4.20
N ASP A 89 4.18 13.28 -4.34
CA ASP A 89 5.10 12.59 -3.41
C ASP A 89 5.17 13.23 -2.02
N ARG A 90 4.35 14.24 -1.70
CA ARG A 90 4.33 14.91 -0.38
C ARG A 90 4.03 13.95 0.76
N TRP A 91 3.28 12.87 0.51
CA TRP A 91 3.05 11.86 1.54
C TRP A 91 4.37 11.19 1.99
N ARG A 92 5.35 11.03 1.09
CA ARG A 92 6.66 10.45 1.43
C ARG A 92 7.43 11.30 2.42
N SER A 93 7.34 12.63 2.31
CA SER A 93 8.02 13.52 3.25
C SER A 93 7.43 13.44 4.67
N GLN A 94 6.20 12.92 4.81
CA GLN A 94 5.60 12.70 6.13
C GLN A 94 6.27 11.56 6.92
N THR A 95 7.06 10.70 6.28
CA THR A 95 7.88 9.69 6.96
C THR A 95 8.89 10.30 7.95
N GLN A 96 9.29 11.56 7.71
CA GLN A 96 10.21 12.32 8.57
C GLN A 96 9.49 13.33 9.49
N ASN A 97 8.16 13.39 9.45
CA ASN A 97 7.39 14.34 10.25
C ASN A 97 7.37 13.90 11.73
N ARG A 98 8.15 14.58 12.58
CA ARG A 98 8.25 14.29 14.01
C ARG A 98 6.97 14.52 14.81
N LYS A 99 5.97 15.20 14.23
CA LYS A 99 4.64 15.35 14.86
C LYS A 99 3.78 14.09 14.74
N LEU A 100 4.13 13.19 13.83
CA LEU A 100 3.43 11.92 13.66
C LEU A 100 4.01 10.84 14.59
N PRO A 101 3.17 9.96 15.16
CA PRO A 101 3.65 8.80 15.89
C PRO A 101 4.58 7.93 15.04
N HIS A 102 5.57 7.31 15.68
CA HIS A 102 6.60 6.52 14.99
C HIS A 102 6.02 5.41 14.11
N HIS A 103 5.09 4.62 14.64
CA HIS A 103 4.42 3.54 13.91
C HIS A 103 3.65 4.05 12.68
N VAL A 104 3.11 5.27 12.71
CA VAL A 104 2.44 5.88 11.54
C VAL A 104 3.47 6.24 10.47
N ARG A 105 4.60 6.85 10.87
CA ARG A 105 5.66 7.27 9.93
C ARG A 105 6.27 6.12 9.14
N CYS A 106 6.41 4.95 9.75
CA CYS A 106 6.87 3.73 9.07
C CYS A 106 5.73 2.86 8.52
N SER A 107 4.47 3.32 8.62
CA SER A 107 3.30 2.56 8.18
C SER A 107 3.22 1.15 8.78
N PHE A 108 3.58 1.03 10.06
CA PHE A 108 3.68 -0.22 10.78
C PHE A 108 2.57 -0.36 11.82
N PRO A 109 2.07 -1.59 12.10
CA PRO A 109 1.06 -1.80 13.12
C PRO A 109 1.54 -1.33 14.50
N GLN A 110 0.75 -0.48 15.17
CA GLN A 110 1.10 0.10 16.47
C GLN A 110 1.50 -0.95 17.50
N SER A 111 0.71 -2.01 17.63
CA SER A 111 0.95 -3.08 18.60
C SER A 111 2.28 -3.81 18.39
N LEU A 112 2.70 -3.98 17.14
CA LEU A 112 3.99 -4.60 16.82
C LEU A 112 5.14 -3.61 17.01
N PHE A 113 4.92 -2.33 16.65
CA PHE A 113 5.91 -1.29 16.87
C PHE A 113 6.25 -1.16 18.36
N THR A 114 5.22 -1.05 19.21
CA THR A 114 5.39 -0.94 20.66
C THR A 114 6.20 -2.11 21.23
N ARG A 115 5.93 -3.35 20.79
CA ARG A 115 6.72 -4.53 21.23
C ARG A 115 8.20 -4.45 20.82
N LEU A 116 8.50 -3.91 19.63
CA LEU A 116 9.87 -3.71 19.18
C LEU A 116 10.56 -2.58 19.95
N ASP A 117 9.83 -1.49 20.19
CA ASP A 117 10.31 -0.32 20.95
C ASP A 117 10.63 -0.70 22.40
N ASP A 118 9.72 -1.40 23.08
CA ASP A 118 9.90 -1.85 24.45
C ASP A 118 11.09 -2.82 24.61
N SER A 119 11.39 -3.61 23.58
CA SER A 119 12.43 -4.66 23.65
C SER A 119 13.81 -4.23 23.14
N LYS A 120 13.88 -3.32 22.16
CA LYS A 120 15.13 -2.93 21.48
C LYS A 120 15.37 -1.42 21.46
N GLY A 121 14.41 -0.63 21.94
CA GLY A 121 14.44 0.82 21.90
C GLY A 121 14.04 1.40 20.55
N THR A 122 13.66 2.67 20.58
CA THR A 122 13.02 3.36 19.45
C THR A 122 13.86 3.42 18.19
N LYS A 123 15.18 3.58 18.34
CA LYS A 123 16.09 3.64 17.19
C LYS A 123 16.03 2.35 16.37
N VAL A 124 16.14 1.20 17.03
CA VAL A 124 16.11 -0.12 16.37
C VAL A 124 14.72 -0.40 15.83
N ALA A 125 13.67 -0.07 16.58
CA ALA A 125 12.30 -0.23 16.10
C ALA A 125 12.04 0.53 14.79
N LEU A 126 12.56 1.76 14.66
CA LEU A 126 12.45 2.56 13.44
C LEU A 126 13.27 2.03 12.25
N GLU A 127 14.39 1.34 12.49
CA GLU A 127 15.20 0.74 11.43
C GLU A 127 14.58 -0.55 10.88
N VAL A 128 13.85 -1.30 11.72
CA VAL A 128 13.21 -2.58 11.35
C VAL A 128 11.86 -2.37 10.65
N CYS A 129 11.10 -1.35 11.03
CA CYS A 129 9.75 -1.08 10.54
C CYS A 129 9.76 -0.23 9.27
#